data_AF-A0A3B0VGL5-F1
#
_entry.id   AF-A0A3B0VGL5-F1
#
_cell.length_a   1.000
_cell.length_b   1.000
_cell.length_c   1.000
_cell.angle_alpha   90.00
_cell.angle_beta   90.00
_cell.angle_gamma   90.00
#
_symmetry.space_group_name_H-M   'P 1'
#
loop_
_entity.id
_entity.type
_entity.pdbx_description
1 polymer ?
#
loop_
_entity_poly.entity_id
_entity_poly.type
_entity_poly.pdbx_seq_one_letter_code
_entity_poly.pdbx_strand_id
1 'polypeptide(L)'
;GLLAGGLAFALTRRAIDDEQGRLEQVLTVLPRVFSIGFIETSTILILVSMLFASFVAIQFTYLFGGVANVTEAGYTFADYARRGFFELLTVAILTMLLVLGLNWLARRESKGQIRLFNGLGSLLIGLVLVMLVSAWRRMALYEAAFGYTELRLIVYVCMAWLAVTLLWFLLTLWARPDRFAIGALLAVMGFLMTLNLINPDAFIAQQNLDRYVTTGDLDVVYLATLSNDAVPQLLRGLNLTIGDEEEVVTTFCSRTRVFNSIEVDCYDTRYGVIWTALNGRYQTLTTNTAWQRWTSFNLPRWQTYRTLGFLEGS
;
A
#
# COMPACT_ATOMS: atom_id res chain seq x y z
N GLY A 1 -30.18 -12.50 48.31
CA GLY A 1 -29.32 -12.54 47.12
C GLY A 1 -29.65 -11.44 46.13
N LEU A 2 -30.85 -11.43 45.54
CA LEU A 2 -31.21 -10.55 44.42
C LEU A 2 -31.43 -9.05 44.75
N LEU A 3 -31.95 -8.71 45.94
CA LEU A 3 -32.26 -7.31 46.28
C LEU A 3 -31.00 -6.45 46.54
N ALA A 4 -29.91 -7.05 47.03
CA ALA A 4 -28.65 -6.35 47.26
C ALA A 4 -27.91 -6.02 45.94
N GLY A 5 -28.02 -6.89 44.93
CA GLY A 5 -27.41 -6.69 43.61
C GLY A 5 -28.09 -5.58 42.81
N GLY A 6 -29.42 -5.45 42.91
CA GLY A 6 -30.18 -4.39 42.21
C GLY A 6 -29.88 -2.99 42.72
N LEU A 7 -29.69 -2.82 44.03
CA LEU A 7 -29.31 -1.54 44.64
C LEU A 7 -27.87 -1.16 44.31
N ALA A 8 -26.93 -2.12 44.32
CA ALA A 8 -25.55 -1.88 43.91
C ALA A 8 -25.48 -1.46 42.43
N PHE A 9 -26.24 -2.12 41.55
CA PHE A 9 -26.31 -1.79 40.12
C PHE A 9 -26.97 -0.43 39.86
N ALA A 10 -27.98 -0.04 40.63
CA ALA A 10 -28.61 1.26 40.50
C ALA A 10 -27.70 2.41 40.97
N LEU A 11 -26.91 2.19 42.02
CA LEU A 11 -25.94 3.18 42.51
C LEU A 11 -24.74 3.33 41.58
N THR A 12 -24.22 2.25 41.01
CA THR A 12 -23.13 2.33 40.02
C THR A 12 -23.58 3.00 38.74
N ARG A 13 -24.79 2.71 38.25
CA ARG A 13 -25.32 3.36 37.05
C ARG A 13 -25.48 4.87 37.23
N ARG A 14 -25.98 5.31 38.39
CA ARG A 14 -26.14 6.74 38.71
C ARG A 14 -24.80 7.46 38.85
N ALA A 15 -23.77 6.79 39.38
CA ALA A 15 -22.41 7.33 39.45
C ALA A 15 -21.76 7.47 38.06
N ILE A 16 -21.99 6.51 37.16
CA ILE A 16 -21.51 6.56 35.77
C ILE A 16 -22.18 7.70 35.02
N ASP A 17 -23.50 7.86 35.15
CA ASP A 17 -24.24 8.93 34.47
C ASP A 17 -23.79 10.34 34.94
N ASP A 18 -23.50 10.52 36.24
CA ASP A 18 -22.96 11.77 36.80
C ASP A 18 -21.51 12.05 36.35
N GLU A 19 -20.64 11.03 36.27
CA GLU A 19 -19.30 11.18 35.70
C GLU A 19 -19.36 11.53 34.21
N GLN A 20 -20.27 10.90 33.46
CA GLN A 20 -20.44 11.12 32.03
C GLN A 20 -20.98 12.53 31.74
N GLY A 21 -21.93 13.03 32.55
CA GLY A 21 -22.40 14.42 32.48
C GLY A 21 -21.32 15.45 32.86
N ARG A 22 -20.47 15.16 33.85
CA ARG A 22 -19.30 15.99 34.18
C ARG A 22 -18.25 15.98 33.07
N LEU A 23 -18.02 14.83 32.44
CA LEU A 23 -17.09 14.72 31.30
C LEU A 23 -17.62 15.51 30.11
N GLU A 24 -18.91 15.44 29.78
CA GLU A 24 -19.53 16.27 28.72
C GLU A 24 -19.46 17.78 29.06
N GLN A 25 -19.67 18.17 30.32
CA GLN A 25 -19.47 19.56 30.75
C GLN A 25 -18.00 20.01 30.64
N VAL A 26 -17.05 19.18 31.03
CA VAL A 26 -15.62 19.50 30.90
C VAL A 26 -15.20 19.55 29.42
N LEU A 27 -15.74 18.67 28.57
CA LEU A 27 -15.53 18.69 27.12
C LEU A 27 -16.18 19.90 26.44
N THR A 28 -17.30 20.42 26.94
CA THR A 28 -17.94 21.64 26.41
C THR A 28 -17.30 22.94 26.90
N VAL A 29 -16.60 22.91 28.04
CA VAL A 29 -15.87 24.06 28.62
C VAL A 29 -14.42 24.14 28.13
N LEU A 30 -13.89 23.12 27.45
CA LEU A 30 -12.61 23.25 26.75
C LEU A 30 -12.70 24.41 25.74
N PRO A 31 -11.94 25.50 25.92
CA PRO A 31 -11.94 26.57 24.94
C PRO A 31 -11.47 25.97 23.62
N ARG A 32 -12.20 26.24 22.52
CA ARG A 32 -11.69 26.01 21.15
C ARG A 32 -10.59 27.03 20.88
N VAL A 33 -9.44 26.90 21.54
CA VAL A 33 -8.33 27.86 21.51
C VAL A 33 -7.56 27.81 20.18
N PHE A 34 -7.72 26.74 19.39
CA PHE A 34 -7.20 26.67 18.03
C PHE A 34 -8.30 27.06 17.04
N SER A 35 -8.47 28.35 16.82
CA SER A 35 -9.33 28.90 15.77
C SER A 35 -8.46 29.80 14.90
N ILE A 36 -7.89 29.23 13.83
CA ILE A 36 -7.08 29.98 12.85
C ILE A 36 -7.99 30.95 12.09
N GLY A 37 -7.53 32.19 11.92
CA GLY A 37 -8.27 33.23 11.21
C GLY A 37 -8.45 32.91 9.72
N PHE A 38 -9.47 33.50 9.10
CA PHE A 38 -9.73 33.34 7.66
C PHE A 38 -8.53 33.79 6.79
N ILE A 39 -7.88 34.89 7.18
CA ILE A 39 -6.72 35.45 6.46
C ILE A 39 -5.52 34.51 6.56
N GLU A 40 -5.23 33.98 7.75
CA GLU A 40 -4.15 33.02 7.98
C GLU A 40 -4.34 31.75 7.15
N THR A 41 -5.54 31.16 7.21
CA THR A 41 -5.88 29.96 6.44
C THR A 41 -5.75 30.18 4.93
N SER A 42 -6.27 31.30 4.43
CA SER A 42 -6.22 31.63 3.01
C SER A 42 -4.77 31.87 2.54
N THR A 43 -3.95 32.52 3.36
CA THR A 43 -2.54 32.79 3.04
C THR A 43 -1.76 31.48 2.94
N ILE A 44 -1.96 30.55 3.88
CA ILE A 44 -1.34 29.22 3.84
C ILE A 44 -1.77 28.46 2.57
N LEU A 45 -3.08 28.42 2.27
CA LEU A 45 -3.57 27.74 1.06
C LEU A 45 -2.98 28.32 -0.22
N ILE A 46 -2.89 29.65 -0.33
CA ILE A 46 -2.33 30.32 -1.52
C ILE A 46 -0.86 29.98 -1.68
N LEU A 47 -0.05 30.11 -0.62
CA LEU A 47 1.39 29.84 -0.68
C LEU A 47 1.69 28.38 -1.04
N VAL A 48 0.99 27.44 -0.40
CA VAL A 48 1.15 26.02 -0.70
C VAL A 48 0.67 25.69 -2.11
N SER A 49 -0.44 26.29 -2.57
CA SER A 49 -0.91 26.10 -3.94
C SER A 49 0.09 26.63 -4.97
N MET A 50 0.71 27.79 -4.73
CA MET A 50 1.75 28.34 -5.61
C MET A 50 2.99 27.44 -5.66
N LEU A 51 3.43 26.93 -4.50
CA LEU A 51 4.54 25.98 -4.41
C LEU A 51 4.26 24.74 -5.26
N PHE A 52 3.07 24.15 -5.11
CA PHE A 52 2.70 22.95 -5.84
C PHE A 52 2.46 23.20 -7.31
N ALA A 53 1.86 24.32 -7.68
CA ALA A 53 1.71 24.72 -9.08
C ALA A 53 3.07 24.85 -9.76
N SER A 54 4.05 25.46 -9.08
CA SER A 54 5.42 25.59 -9.59
C SER A 54 6.08 24.22 -9.77
N PHE A 55 5.93 23.35 -8.77
CA PHE A 55 6.48 21.99 -8.82
C PHE A 55 5.82 21.12 -9.90
N VAL A 56 4.50 21.21 -10.05
CA VAL A 56 3.75 20.53 -11.12
C VAL A 56 4.17 21.07 -12.49
N ALA A 57 4.36 22.38 -12.64
CA ALA A 57 4.85 22.97 -13.89
C ALA A 57 6.20 22.38 -14.31
N ILE A 58 7.14 22.24 -13.35
CA ILE A 58 8.42 21.57 -13.58
C ILE A 58 8.20 20.10 -13.95
N GLN A 59 7.34 19.36 -13.24
CA GLN A 59 7.07 17.96 -13.58
C GLN A 59 6.49 17.79 -14.99
N PHE A 60 5.60 18.68 -15.41
CA PHE A 60 5.04 18.67 -16.77
C PHE A 60 6.12 18.86 -17.81
N THR A 61 7.08 19.77 -17.61
CA THR A 61 8.18 19.95 -18.57
C THR A 61 9.08 18.73 -18.63
N TYR A 62 9.32 18.03 -17.53
CA TYR A 62 10.06 16.76 -17.55
C TYR A 62 9.27 15.59 -18.14
N LEU A 63 7.95 15.53 -17.94
CA LEU A 63 7.09 14.44 -18.42
C LEU A 63 6.85 14.54 -19.94
N PHE A 64 6.67 15.76 -20.46
CA PHE A 64 6.40 16.03 -21.88
C PHE A 64 7.65 16.48 -22.67
N GLY A 65 8.76 16.79 -21.99
CA GLY A 65 10.04 17.16 -22.61
C GLY A 65 10.74 16.02 -23.36
N GLY A 66 10.18 14.81 -23.34
CA GLY A 66 10.61 13.69 -24.16
C GLY A 66 11.90 13.00 -23.68
N VAL A 67 12.10 11.81 -24.22
CA VAL A 67 13.23 10.88 -23.96
C VAL A 67 14.62 11.50 -24.22
N ALA A 68 14.68 12.67 -24.86
CA ALA A 68 15.91 13.38 -25.23
C ALA A 68 16.68 13.97 -24.03
N ASN A 69 16.02 14.32 -22.93
CA ASN A 69 16.69 14.90 -21.75
C ASN A 69 17.18 13.87 -20.72
N VAL A 70 16.84 12.58 -20.89
CA VAL A 70 17.22 11.52 -19.95
C VAL A 70 18.52 10.83 -20.38
N THR A 71 18.86 10.86 -21.67
CA THR A 71 20.09 10.25 -22.22
C THR A 71 21.33 11.15 -22.17
N GLU A 72 21.20 12.47 -21.99
CA GLU A 72 22.36 13.39 -21.96
C GLU A 72 23.03 13.55 -20.58
N ALA A 73 22.43 13.06 -19.49
CA ALA A 73 22.91 13.32 -18.13
C ALA A 73 23.62 12.14 -17.44
N GLY A 74 23.80 10.99 -18.12
CA GLY A 74 24.52 9.84 -17.57
C GLY A 74 23.85 9.16 -16.36
N TYR A 75 22.57 9.45 -16.08
CA TYR A 75 21.81 8.79 -15.03
C TYR A 75 21.23 7.47 -15.53
N THR A 76 21.40 6.40 -14.76
CA THR A 76 20.72 5.12 -15.04
C THR A 76 19.22 5.29 -14.81
N PHE A 77 18.39 4.63 -15.63
CA PHE A 77 16.91 4.71 -15.54
C PHE A 77 16.37 4.36 -14.13
N ALA A 78 17.12 3.53 -13.39
CA ALA A 78 16.84 3.13 -12.02
C ALA A 78 16.99 4.27 -10.99
N ASP A 79 17.96 5.17 -11.20
CA ASP A 79 18.21 6.30 -10.30
C ASP A 79 17.11 7.37 -10.40
N TYR A 80 16.62 7.62 -11.63
CA TYR A 80 15.50 8.52 -11.88
C TYR A 80 14.21 8.04 -11.22
N ALA A 81 13.97 6.72 -11.22
CA ALA A 81 12.76 6.13 -10.67
C ALA A 81 12.74 6.08 -9.12
N ARG A 82 13.90 5.87 -8.47
CA ARG A 82 13.97 5.80 -6.99
C ARG A 82 13.96 7.16 -6.30
N ARG A 83 14.46 8.22 -6.95
CA ARG A 83 14.49 9.58 -6.39
C ARG A 83 13.20 10.33 -6.73
N GLY A 84 12.56 10.91 -5.72
CA GLY A 84 11.35 11.73 -5.88
C GLY A 84 10.01 11.00 -5.75
N PHE A 85 9.90 9.70 -6.00
CA PHE A 85 8.61 8.99 -5.85
C PHE A 85 8.08 9.04 -4.39
N PHE A 86 8.90 8.63 -3.42
CA PHE A 86 8.51 8.64 -2.01
C PHE A 86 8.29 10.06 -1.49
N GLU A 87 9.03 11.03 -2.03
CA GLU A 87 8.85 12.44 -1.72
C GLU A 87 7.46 12.90 -2.20
N LEU A 88 7.06 12.58 -3.43
CA LEU A 88 5.73 12.88 -3.97
C LEU A 88 4.60 12.27 -3.14
N LEU A 89 4.75 10.99 -2.77
CA LEU A 89 3.77 10.30 -1.94
C LEU A 89 3.67 10.97 -0.56
N THR A 90 4.79 11.29 0.06
CA THR A 90 4.85 11.99 1.37
C THR A 90 4.19 13.35 1.28
N VAL A 91 4.48 14.12 0.22
CA VAL A 91 3.86 15.43 -0.03
C VAL A 91 2.35 15.29 -0.19
N ALA A 92 1.85 14.29 -0.93
CA ALA A 92 0.42 14.06 -1.09
C ALA A 92 -0.28 13.77 0.26
N ILE A 93 0.32 12.91 1.09
CA ILE A 93 -0.19 12.58 2.44
C ILE A 93 -0.18 13.82 3.35
N LEU A 94 0.93 14.55 3.40
CA LEU A 94 1.04 15.76 4.21
C LEU A 94 0.03 16.83 3.78
N THR A 95 -0.22 16.96 2.48
CA THR A 95 -1.20 17.91 1.96
C THR A 95 -2.62 17.51 2.33
N MET A 96 -2.93 16.22 2.22
CA MET A 96 -4.21 15.70 2.67
C MET A 96 -4.41 16.04 4.16
N LEU A 97 -3.44 15.77 5.02
CA LEU A 97 -3.49 16.12 6.44
C LEU A 97 -3.63 17.63 6.68
N LEU A 98 -2.91 18.46 5.92
CA LEU A 98 -3.00 19.91 5.99
C LEU A 98 -4.42 20.38 5.65
N VAL A 99 -4.98 19.90 4.54
CA VAL A 99 -6.31 20.28 4.07
C VAL A 99 -7.40 19.83 5.04
N LEU A 100 -7.29 18.60 5.56
CA LEU A 100 -8.15 18.08 6.61
C LEU A 100 -8.08 18.93 7.89
N GLY A 101 -6.86 19.22 8.35
CA GLY A 101 -6.60 20.01 9.55
C GLY A 101 -7.15 21.43 9.43
N LEU A 102 -6.86 22.11 8.31
CA LEU A 102 -7.42 23.43 8.01
C LEU A 102 -8.93 23.39 7.84
N ASN A 103 -9.49 22.31 7.32
CA ASN A 103 -10.95 22.17 7.24
C ASN A 103 -11.60 22.06 8.63
N TRP A 104 -10.95 21.40 9.58
CA TRP A 104 -11.43 21.26 10.95
C TRP A 104 -11.22 22.53 11.80
N LEU A 105 -10.11 23.24 11.59
CA LEU A 105 -9.73 24.42 12.38
C LEU A 105 -10.34 25.74 11.90
N ALA A 106 -10.72 25.85 10.62
CA ALA A 106 -11.18 27.11 10.06
C ALA A 106 -12.61 27.46 10.50
N ARG A 107 -12.77 28.57 11.23
CA ARG A 107 -14.08 29.21 11.44
C ARG A 107 -14.49 29.99 10.19
N ARG A 108 -15.73 29.82 9.76
CA ARG A 108 -16.25 30.43 8.52
C ARG A 108 -17.61 31.03 8.79
N GLU A 109 -17.73 32.36 8.68
CA GLU A 109 -18.96 33.08 8.99
C GLU A 109 -19.64 33.69 7.74
N SER A 110 -18.90 33.89 6.65
CA SER A 110 -19.43 34.50 5.42
C SER A 110 -19.48 33.55 4.22
N LYS A 111 -20.57 33.63 3.43
CA LYS A 111 -20.77 32.85 2.19
C LYS A 111 -19.66 33.07 1.14
N GLY A 112 -19.04 34.26 1.11
CA GLY A 112 -17.93 34.56 0.20
C GLY A 112 -16.62 33.90 0.64
N GLN A 113 -16.34 33.91 1.93
CA GLN A 113 -15.17 33.25 2.53
C GLN A 113 -15.20 31.73 2.32
N ILE A 114 -16.38 31.12 2.44
CA ILE A 114 -16.59 29.69 2.18
C ILE A 114 -16.29 29.36 0.70
N ARG A 115 -16.78 30.17 -0.25
CA ARG A 115 -16.50 29.94 -1.68
C ARG A 115 -15.02 30.06 -2.02
N LEU A 116 -14.32 31.07 -1.49
CA LEU A 116 -12.89 31.23 -1.74
C LEU A 116 -12.09 30.05 -1.17
N PHE A 117 -12.37 29.65 0.07
CA PHE A 117 -11.72 28.51 0.69
C PHE A 117 -12.00 27.22 -0.10
N ASN A 118 -13.25 26.98 -0.48
CA ASN A 118 -13.61 25.81 -1.27
C ASN A 118 -12.91 25.81 -2.64
N GLY A 119 -12.80 26.97 -3.29
CA GLY A 119 -12.07 27.12 -4.55
C GLY A 119 -10.58 26.84 -4.42
N LEU A 120 -9.91 27.44 -3.43
CA LEU A 120 -8.48 27.22 -3.17
C LEU A 120 -8.20 25.78 -2.73
N GLY A 121 -9.06 25.20 -1.88
CA GLY A 121 -8.96 23.80 -1.48
C GLY A 121 -9.13 22.87 -2.67
N SER A 122 -10.09 23.15 -3.56
CA SER A 122 -10.29 22.40 -4.80
C SER A 122 -9.09 22.48 -5.74
N LEU A 123 -8.50 23.66 -5.89
CA LEU A 123 -7.29 23.86 -6.67
C LEU A 123 -6.13 23.04 -6.11
N LEU A 124 -5.91 23.11 -4.79
CA LEU A 124 -4.85 22.37 -4.12
C LEU A 124 -5.02 20.85 -4.28
N ILE A 125 -6.23 20.33 -4.09
CA ILE A 125 -6.55 18.92 -4.32
C ILE A 125 -6.28 18.53 -5.78
N GLY A 126 -6.70 19.38 -6.74
CA GLY A 126 -6.42 19.16 -8.16
C GLY A 126 -4.93 19.03 -8.45
N LEU A 127 -4.10 19.90 -7.87
CA LEU A 127 -2.63 19.83 -7.99
C LEU A 127 -2.08 18.52 -7.40
N VAL A 128 -2.60 18.07 -6.25
CA VAL A 128 -2.19 16.78 -5.65
C VAL A 128 -2.58 15.60 -6.51
N LEU A 129 -3.78 15.59 -7.10
CA LEU A 129 -4.20 14.53 -8.02
C LEU A 129 -3.29 14.44 -9.25
N VAL A 130 -2.89 15.59 -9.81
CA VAL A 130 -1.91 15.63 -10.90
C VAL A 130 -0.57 15.03 -10.47
N MET A 131 -0.08 15.37 -9.28
CA MET A 131 1.15 14.78 -8.72
C MET A 131 1.02 13.26 -8.53
N LEU A 132 -0.13 12.76 -8.09
CA LEU A 132 -0.39 11.32 -7.98
C LEU A 132 -0.37 10.62 -9.34
N VAL A 133 -0.95 11.21 -10.38
CA VAL A 133 -0.90 10.66 -11.74
C VAL A 133 0.54 10.58 -12.26
N SER A 134 1.34 11.62 -12.00
CA SER A 134 2.77 11.63 -12.32
C SER A 134 3.54 10.52 -11.57
N ALA A 135 3.30 10.39 -10.26
CA ALA A 135 3.89 9.34 -9.43
C ALA A 135 3.51 7.93 -9.92
N TRP A 136 2.24 7.72 -10.28
CA TRP A 136 1.75 6.46 -10.84
C TRP A 136 2.49 6.09 -12.13
N ARG A 137 2.67 7.05 -13.05
CA ARG A 137 3.40 6.83 -14.32
C ARG A 137 4.86 6.45 -14.09
N ARG A 138 5.54 7.12 -13.15
CA ARG A 138 6.92 6.77 -12.77
C ARG A 138 7.00 5.36 -12.19
N MET A 139 6.04 5.00 -11.35
CA MET A 139 5.98 3.67 -10.75
C MET A 139 5.74 2.58 -11.80
N ALA A 140 4.89 2.85 -12.79
CA ALA A 140 4.58 1.91 -13.87
C ALA A 140 5.80 1.66 -14.77
N LEU A 141 6.60 2.70 -15.04
CA LEU A 141 7.86 2.55 -15.76
C LEU A 141 8.88 1.73 -14.96
N TYR A 142 8.94 1.93 -13.63
CA TYR A 142 9.83 1.17 -12.76
C TYR A 142 9.44 -0.31 -12.69
N GLU A 143 8.14 -0.61 -12.64
CA GLU A 143 7.59 -1.97 -12.69
C GLU A 143 7.88 -2.66 -14.03
N ALA A 144 7.72 -1.96 -15.15
CA ALA A 144 8.04 -2.52 -16.47
C ALA A 144 9.51 -2.96 -16.56
N ALA A 145 10.43 -2.21 -15.94
CA ALA A 145 11.85 -2.54 -15.92
C ALA A 145 12.21 -3.66 -14.93
N PHE A 146 11.66 -3.64 -13.71
CA PHE A 146 12.12 -4.49 -12.59
C PHE A 146 11.08 -5.50 -12.09
N GLY A 147 9.97 -5.72 -12.81
CA GLY A 147 8.91 -6.67 -12.43
C GLY A 147 7.95 -6.17 -11.34
N TYR A 148 7.14 -7.07 -10.77
CA TYR A 148 6.20 -6.72 -9.70
C TYR A 148 6.80 -7.05 -8.34
N THR A 149 6.63 -6.18 -7.34
CA THR A 149 6.97 -6.47 -5.94
C THR A 149 5.91 -5.98 -4.97
N GLU A 150 5.94 -6.52 -3.75
CA GLU A 150 4.96 -6.27 -2.68
C GLU A 150 4.86 -4.77 -2.34
N LEU A 151 6.00 -4.12 -2.16
CA LEU A 151 6.04 -2.70 -1.82
C LEU A 151 5.40 -1.83 -2.92
N ARG A 152 5.58 -2.19 -4.20
CA ARG A 152 5.01 -1.43 -5.33
C ARG A 152 3.49 -1.59 -5.38
N LEU A 153 3.00 -2.80 -5.16
CA LEU A 153 1.57 -3.08 -5.11
C LEU A 153 0.88 -2.32 -3.99
N ILE A 154 1.44 -2.36 -2.77
CA ILE A 154 0.91 -1.62 -1.61
C ILE A 154 0.88 -0.11 -1.92
N VAL A 155 1.93 0.40 -2.56
CA VAL A 155 2.01 1.78 -3.00
C VAL A 155 0.90 2.14 -3.99
N TYR A 156 0.61 1.32 -5.01
CA TYR A 156 -0.48 1.57 -5.94
C TYR A 156 -1.85 1.60 -5.26
N VAL A 157 -2.11 0.63 -4.37
CA VAL A 157 -3.35 0.58 -3.60
C VAL A 157 -3.47 1.82 -2.71
N CYS A 158 -2.38 2.25 -2.07
CA CYS A 158 -2.33 3.47 -1.28
C CYS A 158 -2.64 4.71 -2.12
N MET A 159 -1.99 4.87 -3.29
CA MET A 159 -2.24 5.99 -4.20
C MET A 159 -3.70 6.02 -4.69
N ALA A 160 -4.27 4.86 -5.02
CA ALA A 160 -5.66 4.76 -5.45
C ALA A 160 -6.63 5.21 -4.34
N TRP A 161 -6.45 4.72 -3.11
CA TRP A 161 -7.29 5.12 -1.98
C TRP A 161 -7.07 6.57 -1.54
N LEU A 162 -5.86 7.10 -1.67
CA LEU A 162 -5.57 8.52 -1.45
C LEU A 162 -6.32 9.37 -2.48
N ALA A 163 -6.28 9.01 -3.76
CA ALA A 163 -7.03 9.69 -4.81
C ALA A 163 -8.55 9.64 -4.56
N VAL A 164 -9.09 8.47 -4.21
CA VAL A 164 -10.51 8.31 -3.86
C VAL A 164 -10.88 9.19 -2.68
N THR A 165 -10.05 9.25 -1.64
CA THR A 165 -10.35 10.07 -0.45
C THR A 165 -10.27 11.57 -0.76
N LEU A 166 -9.32 12.00 -1.58
CA LEU A 166 -9.22 13.39 -2.05
C LEU A 166 -10.42 13.79 -2.92
N LEU A 167 -10.87 12.91 -3.81
CA LEU A 167 -12.07 13.14 -4.63
C LEU A 167 -13.33 13.17 -3.76
N TRP A 168 -13.44 12.27 -2.80
CA TRP A 168 -14.53 12.28 -1.83
C TRP A 168 -14.54 13.57 -1.02
N PHE A 169 -13.37 14.00 -0.52
CA PHE A 169 -13.22 15.26 0.19
C PHE A 169 -13.68 16.43 -0.69
N LEU A 170 -13.23 16.49 -1.95
CA LEU A 170 -13.65 17.49 -2.92
C LEU A 170 -15.19 17.53 -3.06
N LEU A 171 -15.83 16.37 -3.23
CA LEU A 171 -17.30 16.29 -3.33
C LEU A 171 -17.99 16.79 -2.06
N THR A 172 -17.53 16.36 -0.89
CA THR A 172 -18.11 16.77 0.40
C THR A 172 -17.91 18.26 0.70
N LEU A 173 -16.81 18.85 0.24
CA LEU A 173 -16.49 20.27 0.38
C LEU A 173 -17.56 21.16 -0.29
N TRP A 174 -18.11 20.72 -1.42
CA TRP A 174 -19.15 21.45 -2.16
C TRP A 174 -20.58 21.05 -1.79
N ALA A 175 -20.82 19.77 -1.45
CA ALA A 175 -22.16 19.25 -1.23
C ALA A 175 -22.61 19.30 0.23
N ARG A 176 -21.89 18.61 1.14
CA ARG A 176 -22.26 18.43 2.56
C ARG A 176 -21.03 18.16 3.44
N PRO A 177 -20.49 19.16 4.17
CA PRO A 177 -19.27 18.99 4.97
C PRO A 177 -19.43 18.00 6.13
N ASP A 178 -20.64 17.84 6.67
CA ASP A 178 -20.91 17.00 7.85
C ASP A 178 -20.72 15.48 7.59
N ARG A 179 -20.72 15.05 6.33
CA ARG A 179 -20.58 13.63 5.95
C ARG A 179 -19.14 13.21 5.63
N PHE A 180 -18.18 14.13 5.77
CA PHE A 180 -16.81 13.86 5.42
C PHE A 180 -16.18 12.74 6.27
N ALA A 181 -16.41 12.74 7.59
CA ALA A 181 -15.84 11.73 8.51
C ALA A 181 -16.26 10.29 8.16
N ILE A 182 -17.51 10.10 7.71
CA ILE A 182 -18.02 8.79 7.30
C ILE A 182 -17.28 8.29 6.06
N GLY A 183 -17.05 9.16 5.07
CA GLY A 183 -16.33 8.77 3.87
C GLY A 183 -14.85 8.47 4.13
N ALA A 184 -14.19 9.22 5.01
CA ALA A 184 -12.82 8.93 5.42
C ALA A 184 -12.72 7.56 6.11
N LEU A 185 -13.67 7.24 6.99
CA LEU A 185 -13.73 5.91 7.64
C LEU A 185 -13.95 4.79 6.62
N LEU A 186 -14.88 4.98 5.68
CA LEU A 186 -15.12 4.03 4.59
C LEU A 186 -13.88 3.85 3.70
N ALA A 187 -13.11 4.90 3.47
CA ALA A 187 -11.87 4.82 2.70
C ALA A 187 -10.80 3.99 3.42
N VAL A 188 -10.64 4.16 4.73
CA VAL A 188 -9.71 3.35 5.53
C VAL A 188 -10.14 1.88 5.55
N MET A 189 -11.43 1.61 5.78
CA MET A 189 -11.95 0.24 5.75
C MET A 189 -11.80 -0.39 4.37
N GLY A 190 -12.11 0.36 3.31
CA GLY A 190 -11.95 -0.08 1.93
C GLY A 190 -10.48 -0.36 1.58
N PHE A 191 -9.55 0.47 2.04
CA PHE A 191 -8.11 0.25 1.89
C PHE A 191 -7.67 -1.08 2.52
N LEU A 192 -8.03 -1.31 3.78
CA LEU A 192 -7.71 -2.56 4.49
C LEU A 192 -8.36 -3.78 3.82
N MET A 193 -9.62 -3.65 3.41
CA MET A 193 -10.34 -4.71 2.71
C MET A 193 -9.70 -5.03 1.36
N THR A 194 -9.28 -4.02 0.60
CA THR A 194 -8.62 -4.19 -0.71
C THR A 194 -7.32 -4.96 -0.58
N LEU A 195 -6.48 -4.60 0.42
CA LEU A 195 -5.23 -5.32 0.67
C LEU A 195 -5.46 -6.78 1.05
N ASN A 196 -6.53 -7.06 1.80
CA ASN A 196 -6.86 -8.42 2.20
C ASN A 196 -7.43 -9.26 1.04
N LEU A 197 -8.22 -8.64 0.16
CA LEU A 197 -8.88 -9.33 -0.97
C LEU A 197 -7.93 -9.66 -2.13
N ILE A 198 -6.94 -8.81 -2.40
CA ILE A 198 -6.08 -8.96 -3.59
C ILE A 198 -5.18 -10.19 -3.50
N ASN A 199 -4.90 -10.71 -2.30
CA ASN A 199 -3.84 -11.70 -2.06
C ASN A 199 -2.53 -11.28 -2.76
N PRO A 200 -1.79 -10.32 -2.19
CA PRO A 200 -0.70 -9.66 -2.88
C PRO A 200 0.33 -10.65 -3.42
N ASP A 201 0.68 -11.69 -2.65
CA ASP A 201 1.69 -12.67 -3.02
C ASP A 201 1.29 -13.52 -4.23
N ALA A 202 0.04 -13.99 -4.27
CA ALA A 202 -0.47 -14.73 -5.42
C ALA A 202 -0.55 -13.84 -6.67
N PHE A 203 -1.02 -12.60 -6.53
CA PHE A 203 -1.11 -11.64 -7.62
C PHE A 203 0.28 -11.28 -8.20
N ILE A 204 1.26 -11.02 -7.33
CA ILE A 204 2.64 -10.69 -7.72
C ILE A 204 3.30 -11.87 -8.43
N ALA A 205 3.13 -13.09 -7.92
CA ALA A 205 3.68 -14.28 -8.56
C ALA A 205 3.07 -14.49 -9.95
N GLN A 206 1.75 -14.36 -10.09
CA GLN A 206 1.08 -14.48 -11.39
C GLN A 206 1.61 -13.45 -12.41
N GLN A 207 1.67 -12.17 -12.03
CA GLN A 207 2.08 -11.11 -12.95
C GLN A 207 3.56 -11.21 -13.37
N ASN A 208 4.46 -11.61 -12.46
CA ASN A 208 5.86 -11.84 -12.83
C ASN A 208 6.02 -13.05 -13.77
N LEU A 209 5.21 -14.10 -13.60
CA LEU A 209 5.21 -15.24 -14.51
C LEU A 209 4.64 -14.89 -15.88
N ASP A 210 3.57 -14.09 -15.93
CA ASP A 210 2.99 -13.61 -17.19
C ASP A 210 3.98 -12.68 -17.92
N ARG A 211 4.73 -11.84 -17.17
CA ARG A 211 5.85 -11.03 -17.71
C ARG A 211 6.96 -11.93 -18.27
N TYR A 212 7.36 -12.99 -17.55
CA TYR A 212 8.41 -13.91 -17.98
C TYR A 212 8.13 -14.54 -19.36
N VAL A 213 6.87 -14.91 -19.63
CA VAL A 213 6.48 -15.43 -20.96
C VAL A 213 6.80 -14.44 -22.09
N THR A 214 6.79 -13.14 -21.81
CA THR A 214 7.03 -12.08 -22.80
C THR A 214 8.49 -11.62 -22.82
N THR A 215 9.13 -11.50 -21.66
CA THR A 215 10.46 -10.87 -21.52
C THR A 215 11.60 -11.88 -21.33
N GLY A 216 11.32 -13.12 -20.95
CA GLY A 216 12.33 -14.11 -20.55
C GLY A 216 13.03 -13.80 -19.22
N ASP A 217 12.68 -12.70 -18.56
CA ASP A 217 13.32 -12.24 -17.32
C ASP A 217 12.43 -12.54 -16.10
N LEU A 218 12.97 -13.31 -15.15
CA LEU A 218 12.28 -13.76 -13.96
C LEU A 218 13.20 -13.78 -12.73
N ASP A 219 12.84 -12.99 -11.72
CA ASP A 219 13.47 -13.02 -10.41
C ASP A 219 12.88 -14.14 -9.55
N VAL A 220 13.36 -15.36 -9.78
CA VAL A 220 12.93 -16.55 -9.02
C VAL A 220 13.33 -16.50 -7.56
N VAL A 221 14.39 -15.75 -7.23
CA VAL A 221 14.86 -15.57 -5.86
C VAL A 221 13.83 -14.78 -5.08
N TYR A 222 13.33 -13.68 -5.65
CA TYR A 222 12.26 -12.90 -5.06
C TYR A 222 10.97 -13.72 -4.93
N LEU A 223 10.56 -14.44 -5.98
CA LEU A 223 9.37 -15.28 -5.95
C LEU A 223 9.44 -16.37 -4.86
N ALA A 224 10.61 -16.96 -4.64
CA ALA A 224 10.83 -17.94 -3.58
C ALA A 224 10.63 -17.36 -2.16
N THR A 225 10.74 -16.03 -1.99
CA THR A 225 10.53 -15.35 -0.70
C THR A 225 9.08 -15.02 -0.36
N LEU A 226 8.16 -15.09 -1.33
CA LEU A 226 6.74 -14.78 -1.15
C LEU A 226 6.05 -15.75 -0.16
N SER A 227 4.87 -15.40 0.37
CA SER A 227 4.14 -16.29 1.28
C SER A 227 3.65 -17.60 0.63
N ASN A 228 3.06 -18.49 1.42
CA ASN A 228 2.48 -19.76 0.97
C ASN A 228 1.31 -19.59 -0.01
N ASP A 229 0.71 -18.41 -0.05
CA ASP A 229 -0.36 -18.10 -1.00
C ASP A 229 0.13 -18.05 -2.45
N ALA A 230 1.44 -17.86 -2.67
CA ALA A 230 2.06 -17.91 -3.99
C ALA A 230 2.29 -19.34 -4.52
N VAL A 231 2.14 -20.39 -3.70
CA VAL A 231 2.45 -21.78 -4.08
C VAL A 231 1.77 -22.24 -5.38
N PRO A 232 0.47 -21.98 -5.62
CA PRO A 232 -0.17 -22.36 -6.89
C PRO A 232 0.51 -21.72 -8.10
N GLN A 233 0.97 -20.48 -7.97
CA GLN A 233 1.67 -19.77 -9.05
C GLN A 233 3.10 -20.26 -9.20
N LEU A 234 3.82 -20.54 -8.11
CA LEU A 234 5.16 -21.14 -8.17
C LEU A 234 5.15 -22.50 -8.87
N LEU A 235 4.10 -23.32 -8.69
CA LEU A 235 3.92 -24.57 -9.43
C LEU A 235 3.77 -24.34 -10.93
N ARG A 236 3.01 -23.31 -11.33
CA ARG A 236 2.93 -22.88 -12.74
C ARG A 236 4.29 -22.43 -13.26
N GLY A 237 5.04 -21.67 -12.45
CA GLY A 237 6.39 -21.24 -12.78
C GLY A 237 7.35 -22.39 -13.00
N LEU A 238 7.22 -23.48 -12.23
CA LEU A 238 8.02 -24.69 -12.39
C LEU A 238 7.91 -25.29 -13.79
N ASN A 239 6.68 -25.35 -14.33
CA ASN A 239 6.43 -25.85 -15.67
C ASN A 239 6.95 -24.92 -16.77
N LEU A 240 6.96 -23.61 -16.51
CA LEU A 240 7.43 -22.60 -17.47
C LEU A 240 8.96 -22.55 -17.57
N THR A 241 9.68 -22.93 -16.51
CA THR A 241 11.15 -22.90 -16.46
C THR A 241 11.78 -24.26 -16.81
N ILE A 242 10.98 -25.26 -17.22
CA ILE A 242 11.51 -26.56 -17.66
C ILE A 242 12.37 -26.34 -18.93
N GLY A 243 13.66 -26.68 -18.83
CA GLY A 243 14.62 -26.55 -19.94
C GLY A 243 15.27 -25.17 -20.04
N ASP A 244 15.05 -24.28 -19.07
CA ASP A 244 15.80 -23.04 -18.95
C ASP A 244 17.19 -23.32 -18.35
N GLU A 245 18.24 -23.12 -19.14
CA GLU A 245 19.64 -23.34 -18.75
C GLU A 245 20.27 -22.10 -18.09
N GLU A 246 19.55 -20.97 -18.02
CA GLU A 246 20.10 -19.76 -17.43
C GLU A 246 20.23 -19.91 -15.91
N GLU A 247 21.47 -19.82 -15.45
CA GLU A 247 21.81 -19.91 -14.04
C GLU A 247 21.59 -18.58 -13.33
N VAL A 248 20.99 -18.67 -12.14
CA VAL A 248 20.70 -17.56 -11.26
C VAL A 248 21.22 -17.85 -9.87
N VAL A 249 21.50 -16.80 -9.11
CA VAL A 249 22.00 -16.95 -7.74
C VAL A 249 20.93 -17.58 -6.86
N THR A 250 21.28 -18.58 -6.04
CA THR A 250 20.32 -19.25 -5.15
C THR A 250 19.82 -18.31 -4.03
N THR A 251 18.64 -18.61 -3.48
CA THR A 251 18.04 -17.83 -2.37
C THR A 251 18.92 -17.81 -1.12
N PHE A 252 19.71 -18.87 -0.90
CA PHE A 252 20.64 -18.94 0.23
C PHE A 252 21.75 -17.90 0.10
N CYS A 253 22.45 -17.89 -1.03
CA CYS A 253 23.58 -16.99 -1.25
C CYS A 253 23.17 -15.52 -1.40
N SER A 254 21.98 -15.25 -1.94
CA SER A 254 21.45 -13.88 -2.03
C SER A 254 21.19 -13.25 -0.65
N ARG A 255 20.85 -14.06 0.36
CA ARG A 255 20.54 -13.59 1.72
C ARG A 255 21.77 -13.48 2.62
N THR A 256 22.73 -14.40 2.52
CA THR A 256 23.79 -14.50 3.52
C THR A 256 25.01 -13.61 3.27
N ARG A 257 25.22 -13.01 2.08
CA ARG A 257 26.48 -12.30 1.72
C ARG A 257 27.76 -13.10 2.05
N VAL A 258 27.65 -14.40 2.30
CA VAL A 258 28.78 -15.30 2.57
C VAL A 258 29.15 -15.89 1.23
N PHE A 259 30.07 -15.23 0.53
CA PHE A 259 30.56 -15.67 -0.76
C PHE A 259 31.83 -16.55 -0.65
N ASN A 260 32.41 -16.71 0.54
CA ASN A 260 33.85 -17.01 0.61
C ASN A 260 34.35 -17.95 1.72
N SER A 261 33.56 -18.92 2.18
CA SER A 261 34.09 -19.85 3.20
C SER A 261 33.60 -21.30 3.18
N ILE A 262 32.71 -21.68 2.26
CA ILE A 262 32.27 -23.07 2.10
C ILE A 262 32.05 -23.26 0.59
N GLU A 263 32.42 -24.44 0.07
CA GLU A 263 32.17 -24.94 -1.31
C GLU A 263 30.65 -25.08 -1.55
N VAL A 264 29.93 -23.96 -1.46
CA VAL A 264 28.48 -23.88 -1.66
C VAL A 264 28.28 -23.44 -3.10
N ASP A 265 27.61 -24.29 -3.87
CA ASP A 265 27.17 -23.91 -5.20
C ASP A 265 26.11 -22.82 -5.08
N CYS A 266 26.48 -21.60 -5.47
CA CYS A 266 25.64 -20.42 -5.34
C CYS A 266 24.79 -20.16 -6.58
N TYR A 267 24.91 -21.00 -7.61
CA TYR A 267 24.20 -20.88 -8.86
C TYR A 267 23.33 -22.12 -9.06
N ASP A 268 22.12 -21.89 -9.55
CA ASP A 268 21.20 -22.95 -9.93
C ASP A 268 20.32 -22.42 -11.06
N THR A 269 19.74 -23.33 -11.83
CA THR A 269 18.73 -22.98 -12.84
C THR A 269 17.52 -22.32 -12.18
N ARG A 270 16.79 -21.50 -12.94
CA ARG A 270 15.51 -20.93 -12.48
C ARG A 270 14.55 -22.01 -11.96
N TYR A 271 14.52 -23.17 -12.62
CA TYR A 271 13.78 -24.35 -12.18
C TYR A 271 14.24 -24.83 -10.79
N GLY A 272 15.55 -25.04 -10.61
CA GLY A 272 16.12 -25.57 -9.37
C GLY A 272 15.88 -24.66 -8.17
N VAL A 273 15.93 -23.33 -8.34
CA VAL A 273 15.59 -22.37 -7.28
C VAL A 273 14.12 -22.49 -6.85
N ILE A 274 13.18 -22.53 -7.80
CA ILE A 274 11.75 -22.66 -7.49
C ILE A 274 11.47 -24.02 -6.84
N TRP A 275 12.07 -25.09 -7.37
CA TRP A 275 11.93 -26.44 -6.84
C TRP A 275 12.40 -26.54 -5.39
N THR A 276 13.59 -26.01 -5.11
CA THR A 276 14.18 -25.98 -3.76
C THR A 276 13.29 -25.19 -2.79
N ALA A 277 12.74 -24.06 -3.24
CA ALA A 277 11.82 -23.26 -2.43
C ALA A 277 10.52 -24.01 -2.08
N LEU A 278 9.91 -24.71 -3.05
CA LEU A 278 8.71 -25.51 -2.82
C LEU A 278 8.97 -26.72 -1.93
N ASN A 279 10.08 -27.44 -2.16
CA ASN A 279 10.45 -28.60 -1.36
C ASN A 279 10.75 -28.19 0.10
N GLY A 280 11.43 -27.05 0.31
CA GLY A 280 11.67 -26.51 1.66
C GLY A 280 10.37 -26.20 2.42
N ARG A 281 9.37 -25.64 1.74
CA ARG A 281 8.03 -25.40 2.32
C ARG A 281 7.33 -26.71 2.66
N TYR A 282 7.39 -27.69 1.75
CA TYR A 282 6.83 -29.02 1.99
C TYR A 282 7.46 -29.68 3.23
N GLN A 283 8.78 -29.69 3.34
CA GLN A 283 9.48 -30.24 4.50
C GLN A 283 9.12 -29.51 5.80
N THR A 284 8.98 -28.18 5.76
CA THR A 284 8.56 -27.40 6.94
C THR A 284 7.15 -27.78 7.39
N LEU A 285 6.22 -27.99 6.45
CA LEU A 285 4.86 -28.40 6.75
C LEU A 285 4.78 -29.83 7.31
N THR A 286 5.60 -30.76 6.80
CA THR A 286 5.58 -32.16 7.24
C THR A 286 6.28 -32.37 8.59
N THR A 287 7.32 -31.59 8.90
CA THR A 287 8.11 -31.74 10.14
C THR A 287 7.56 -30.94 11.32
N ASN A 288 6.74 -29.91 11.08
CA ASN A 288 6.26 -29.03 12.13
C ASN A 288 5.01 -29.58 12.84
N THR A 289 5.21 -30.08 14.06
CA THR A 289 4.18 -30.70 14.92
C THR A 289 3.07 -29.74 15.37
N ALA A 290 3.23 -28.43 15.20
CA ALA A 290 2.17 -27.45 15.47
C ALA A 290 1.07 -27.48 14.39
N TRP A 291 1.44 -27.70 13.12
CA TRP A 291 0.49 -27.80 12.00
C TRP A 291 -0.28 -29.12 12.00
N GLN A 292 0.40 -30.22 12.38
CA GLN A 292 -0.20 -31.56 12.48
C GLN A 292 -1.35 -31.66 13.51
N ARG A 293 -1.46 -30.69 14.44
CA ARG A 293 -2.54 -30.67 15.45
C ARG A 293 -3.88 -30.14 14.91
N TRP A 294 -3.91 -29.48 13.75
CA TRP A 294 -5.14 -28.95 13.16
C TRP A 294 -5.90 -30.03 12.41
N THR A 295 -7.17 -30.26 12.76
CA THR A 295 -8.02 -31.32 12.19
C THR A 295 -8.24 -31.19 10.67
N SER A 296 -8.14 -29.98 10.12
CA SER A 296 -8.22 -29.74 8.67
C SER A 296 -6.99 -30.25 7.89
N PHE A 297 -5.85 -30.44 8.55
CA PHE A 297 -4.65 -31.07 7.97
C PHE A 297 -4.70 -32.61 7.99
N ASN A 298 -5.65 -33.20 8.74
CA ASN A 298 -5.86 -34.66 8.78
C ASN A 298 -6.77 -35.18 7.66
N LEU A 299 -7.27 -34.31 6.77
CA LEU A 299 -7.84 -34.74 5.49
C LEU A 299 -6.71 -34.87 4.46
N PRO A 300 -6.57 -36.01 3.76
CA PRO A 300 -5.41 -36.33 2.94
C PRO A 300 -5.32 -35.46 1.67
N ARG A 301 -4.82 -34.22 1.78
CA ARG A 301 -4.44 -33.35 0.65
C ARG A 301 -3.35 -33.97 -0.24
N TRP A 302 -2.64 -35.00 0.22
CA TRP A 302 -1.70 -35.76 -0.62
C TRP A 302 -2.41 -36.51 -1.76
N GLN A 303 -3.71 -36.81 -1.64
CA GLN A 303 -4.51 -37.29 -2.77
C GLN A 303 -4.72 -36.20 -3.84
N THR A 304 -4.73 -34.93 -3.45
CA THR A 304 -4.83 -33.78 -4.38
C THR A 304 -3.52 -33.59 -5.17
N TYR A 305 -2.36 -33.81 -4.56
CA TYR A 305 -1.08 -33.79 -5.28
C TYR A 305 -0.90 -34.99 -6.22
N ARG A 306 -1.46 -36.15 -5.87
CA ARG A 306 -1.48 -37.34 -6.75
C ARG A 306 -2.41 -37.17 -7.96
N THR A 307 -3.54 -36.47 -7.79
CA THR A 307 -4.49 -36.16 -8.88
C THR A 307 -4.02 -35.05 -9.81
N LEU A 308 -3.02 -34.25 -9.40
CA LEU A 308 -2.37 -33.25 -10.24
C LEU A 308 -1.20 -33.80 -11.09
N GLY A 309 -1.00 -35.13 -11.13
CA GLY A 309 -0.12 -35.78 -12.12
C GLY A 309 1.39 -35.73 -11.85
N PHE A 310 1.85 -35.23 -10.69
CA PHE A 310 3.27 -34.99 -10.42
C PHE A 310 4.09 -36.23 -9.98
N LEU A 311 3.49 -37.42 -9.86
CA LEU A 311 4.17 -38.64 -9.37
C LEU A 311 4.01 -39.86 -10.27
N GLU A 312 3.62 -39.69 -11.53
CA GLU A 312 3.69 -40.76 -12.54
C GLU A 312 4.87 -40.47 -13.48
N GLY A 313 6.06 -40.84 -13.01
CA GLY A 313 7.31 -40.60 -13.73
C GLY A 313 8.51 -41.17 -13.00
N SER A 314 8.41 -42.44 -12.60
CA SER A 314 9.55 -43.31 -12.26
C SER A 314 9.57 -44.47 -13.25
#